data_AF-A0A9E2Z391-F1
#
_entry.id   AF-A0A9E2Z391-F1
#
_cell.length_a   1.000
_cell.length_b   1.000
_cell.length_c   1.000
_cell.angle_alpha   90.00
_cell.angle_beta   90.00
_cell.angle_gamma   90.00
#
_symmetry.space_group_name_H-M   'P 1'
#
loop_
_entity.id
_entity.type
_entity.pdbx_description
1 polymer ?
#
loop_
_entity_poly.entity_id
_entity_poly.type
_entity_poly.pdbx_seq_one_letter_code
_entity_poly.pdbx_strand_id
1 'polypeptide(L)'
;MRVLAWLGSLRLVVAVLTAVSALQIGLVTLGNITDYGTNYAFVQHVFAMDTTFRSPNVMWRAVTDPTLVTIGYVLIIGWEALTTLVLSAGLVAWLRGSRLGRSLSSLGWLMQAMLFGGGFI
;
A
#
# COMPACT_ATOMS: atom_id res chain seq x y z
N MET A 1 -28.48 21.04 -9.58
CA MET A 1 -27.85 21.36 -8.27
C MET A 1 -27.87 20.19 -7.27
N ARG A 2 -29.00 19.48 -7.05
CA ARG A 2 -29.10 18.37 -6.07
C ARG A 2 -28.16 17.18 -6.35
N VAL A 3 -27.95 16.81 -7.61
CA VAL A 3 -27.03 15.72 -8.01
C VAL A 3 -25.57 16.07 -7.71
N LEU A 4 -25.15 17.31 -8.01
CA LEU A 4 -23.82 17.81 -7.66
C LEU A 4 -23.59 17.85 -6.15
N ALA A 5 -24.60 18.25 -5.37
CA ALA A 5 -24.52 18.25 -3.91
C ALA A 5 -24.39 16.84 -3.30
N TRP A 6 -24.96 15.83 -3.94
CA TRP A 6 -24.86 14.44 -3.50
C TRP A 6 -23.53 13.78 -3.95
N LEU A 7 -23.20 13.90 -5.24
CA LEU A 7 -21.99 13.33 -5.83
C LEU A 7 -20.71 13.99 -5.29
N GLY A 8 -20.76 15.30 -5.03
CA GLY A 8 -19.65 16.06 -4.45
C GLY A 8 -19.62 16.06 -2.92
N SER A 9 -20.48 15.27 -2.25
CA SER A 9 -20.48 15.22 -0.79
C SER A 9 -19.19 14.59 -0.26
N LEU A 10 -18.62 15.19 0.79
CA LEU A 10 -17.37 14.70 1.40
C LEU A 10 -17.46 13.21 1.78
N ARG A 11 -18.62 12.77 2.25
CA ARG A 11 -18.86 11.38 2.61
C ARG A 11 -18.73 10.45 1.40
N LEU A 12 -19.35 10.79 0.28
CA LEU A 12 -19.26 9.95 -0.93
C LEU A 12 -17.84 9.94 -1.48
N VAL A 13 -17.20 11.11 -1.54
CA VAL A 13 -15.80 11.24 -1.99
C VAL A 13 -14.87 10.36 -1.15
N VAL A 14 -14.93 10.45 0.18
CA VAL A 14 -14.09 9.66 1.07
C VAL A 14 -14.40 8.16 0.96
N ALA A 15 -15.68 7.77 0.85
CA ALA A 15 -16.05 6.37 0.68
C ALA A 15 -15.53 5.79 -0.65
N VAL A 16 -15.67 6.53 -1.75
CA VAL A 16 -15.17 6.12 -3.07
C VAL A 16 -13.64 6.03 -3.08
N LEU A 17 -12.95 7.05 -2.54
CA LEU A 17 -11.49 7.00 -2.43
C LEU A 17 -11.04 5.80 -1.58
N THR A 18 -11.75 5.49 -0.49
CA THR A 18 -11.45 4.32 0.35
C THR A 18 -11.61 3.04 -0.45
N ALA A 19 -12.70 2.92 -1.22
CA ALA A 19 -12.96 1.74 -2.05
C ALA A 19 -11.89 1.55 -3.12
N VAL A 20 -11.54 2.62 -3.85
CA VAL A 20 -10.49 2.58 -4.88
C VAL A 20 -9.14 2.24 -4.27
N SER A 21 -8.80 2.83 -3.12
CA SER A 21 -7.55 2.55 -2.43
C SER A 21 -7.48 1.10 -1.94
N ALA A 22 -8.57 0.58 -1.37
CA ALA A 22 -8.69 -0.81 -0.93
C ALA A 22 -8.51 -1.79 -2.11
N LEU A 23 -9.15 -1.50 -3.24
CA LEU A 23 -9.03 -2.31 -4.45
C LEU A 23 -7.59 -2.28 -4.98
N GLN A 24 -6.98 -1.09 -5.08
CA GLN A 24 -5.62 -0.94 -5.58
C GLN A 24 -4.63 -1.72 -4.72
N ILE A 25 -4.60 -1.47 -3.41
CA ILE A 25 -3.64 -2.15 -2.52
C ILE A 25 -3.94 -3.65 -2.38
N GLY A 26 -5.21 -4.04 -2.50
CA GLY A 26 -5.61 -5.45 -2.55
C GLY A 26 -5.09 -6.16 -3.81
N LEU A 27 -5.13 -5.51 -4.97
CA LEU A 27 -4.55 -6.05 -6.20
C LEU A 27 -3.02 -6.14 -6.12
N VAL A 28 -2.36 -5.15 -5.51
CA VAL A 28 -0.91 -5.19 -5.24
C VAL A 28 -0.57 -6.37 -4.33
N THR A 29 -1.26 -6.49 -3.19
CA THR A 29 -1.09 -7.60 -2.24
C THR A 29 -1.29 -8.95 -2.93
N LEU A 30 -2.37 -9.07 -3.71
CA LEU A 30 -2.68 -10.30 -4.44
C LEU A 30 -1.55 -10.65 -5.42
N GLY A 31 -1.10 -9.69 -6.23
CA GLY A 31 0.00 -9.90 -7.18
C GLY A 31 1.30 -10.32 -6.49
N ASN A 32 1.63 -9.68 -5.37
CA ASN A 32 2.82 -10.05 -4.58
C ASN A 32 2.72 -11.45 -3.95
N ILE A 33 1.52 -11.94 -3.66
CA ILE A 33 1.32 -13.30 -3.14
C ILE A 33 1.29 -14.33 -4.26
N THR A 34 0.54 -14.07 -5.34
CA THR A 34 0.29 -15.05 -6.40
C THR A 34 1.43 -15.15 -7.41
N ASP A 35 2.15 -14.06 -7.64
CA ASP A 35 3.37 -14.01 -8.47
C ASP A 35 4.57 -13.58 -7.61
N TYR A 36 4.77 -14.31 -6.51
CA TYR A 36 5.81 -14.02 -5.52
C TYR A 36 7.21 -13.98 -6.13
N GLY A 37 7.54 -14.93 -7.01
CA GLY A 37 8.90 -15.06 -7.56
C GLY A 37 9.32 -13.84 -8.40
N THR A 38 8.44 -13.37 -9.28
CA THR A 38 8.71 -12.21 -10.13
C THR A 38 8.86 -10.94 -9.31
N ASN A 39 7.96 -10.72 -8.35
CA ASN A 39 7.99 -9.51 -7.52
C ASN A 39 9.13 -9.56 -6.48
N TYR A 40 9.49 -10.73 -5.96
CA TYR A 40 10.68 -10.91 -5.12
C TYR A 40 11.95 -10.50 -5.88
N ALA A 41 12.10 -10.93 -7.14
CA ALA A 41 13.25 -10.54 -7.96
C ALA A 41 13.33 -9.02 -8.16
N PHE A 42 12.19 -8.35 -8.35
CA PHE A 42 12.16 -6.88 -8.41
C PHE A 42 12.64 -6.24 -7.09
N VAL A 43 12.12 -6.69 -5.94
CA VAL A 43 12.52 -6.19 -4.62
C VAL A 43 14.00 -6.46 -4.33
N GLN A 44 14.52 -7.61 -4.76
CA GLN A 44 15.93 -7.94 -4.66
C GLN A 44 16.81 -6.89 -5.38
N HIS A 45 16.45 -6.49 -6.60
CA HIS A 45 17.18 -5.45 -7.33
C HIS A 45 17.07 -4.07 -6.69
N VAL A 46 15.93 -3.75 -6.08
CA VAL A 46 15.74 -2.52 -5.31
C VAL A 46 16.68 -2.50 -4.10
N PHE A 47 16.71 -3.59 -3.33
CA PHE A 47 17.56 -3.72 -2.14
C PHE A 47 19.05 -3.74 -2.49
N ALA A 48 19.42 -4.43 -3.56
CA ALA A 48 20.80 -4.49 -4.05
C ALA A 48 21.25 -3.16 -4.70
N MET A 49 20.31 -2.29 -5.07
CA MET A 49 20.56 -1.03 -5.80
C MET A 49 21.34 -1.22 -7.11
N ASP A 50 21.35 -2.43 -7.66
CA ASP A 50 22.24 -2.84 -8.75
C ASP A 50 21.76 -2.37 -10.13
N THR A 51 20.52 -1.90 -10.22
CA THR A 51 19.91 -1.26 -11.40
C THR A 51 20.02 0.27 -11.38
N THR A 52 20.62 0.85 -10.33
CA THR A 52 20.86 2.31 -10.21
C THR A 52 22.18 2.73 -10.88
N PHE A 53 22.59 4.00 -10.73
CA PHE A 53 23.89 4.51 -11.20
C PHE A 53 25.11 3.90 -10.50
N ARG A 54 24.92 3.06 -9.47
CA ARG A 54 25.99 2.41 -8.68
C ARG A 54 27.04 3.41 -8.16
N SER A 55 26.61 4.63 -7.85
CA SER A 55 27.50 5.66 -7.30
C SER A 55 28.04 5.20 -5.94
N PRO A 56 29.37 5.20 -5.72
CA PRO A 56 29.96 4.76 -4.46
C PRO A 56 29.38 5.47 -3.23
N ASN A 57 28.89 6.70 -3.39
CA ASN A 57 28.33 7.52 -2.31
C ASN A 57 27.01 6.99 -1.74
N VAL A 58 26.29 6.11 -2.45
CA VAL A 58 24.99 5.57 -2.00
C VAL A 58 24.99 4.06 -1.82
N MET A 59 25.98 3.34 -2.38
CA MET A 59 26.01 1.88 -2.33
C MET A 59 26.28 1.29 -0.94
N TRP A 60 26.69 2.11 0.03
CA TRP A 60 26.94 1.67 1.41
C TRP A 60 25.67 1.11 2.11
N ARG A 61 24.47 1.49 1.64
CA ARG A 61 23.18 1.00 2.17
C ARG A 61 22.58 -0.16 1.35
N ALA A 62 23.29 -0.69 0.36
CA ALA A 62 22.80 -1.80 -0.45
C ALA A 62 22.71 -3.09 0.40
N VAL A 63 21.61 -3.83 0.23
CA VAL A 63 21.35 -5.09 0.91
C VAL A 63 21.37 -6.23 -0.10
N THR A 64 22.35 -7.11 0.00
CA THR A 64 22.55 -8.25 -0.91
C THR A 64 22.32 -9.62 -0.26
N ASP A 65 22.11 -9.65 1.06
CA ASP A 65 21.80 -10.88 1.80
C ASP A 65 20.38 -11.37 1.44
N PRO A 66 20.23 -12.58 0.85
CA PRO A 66 18.92 -13.06 0.42
C PRO A 66 17.91 -13.25 1.56
N THR A 67 18.40 -13.52 2.77
CA THR A 67 17.54 -13.68 3.96
C THR A 67 16.95 -12.34 4.36
N LEU A 68 17.76 -11.28 4.38
CA LEU A 68 17.27 -9.93 4.67
C LEU A 68 16.29 -9.42 3.61
N VAL A 69 16.55 -9.70 2.33
CA VAL A 69 15.61 -9.38 1.25
C VAL A 69 14.29 -10.12 1.44
N THR A 70 14.33 -11.42 1.76
CA THR A 70 13.13 -12.23 2.01
C THR A 70 12.32 -11.70 3.20
N ILE A 71 12.98 -11.37 4.31
CA ILE A 71 12.32 -10.77 5.48
C ILE A 71 11.67 -9.45 5.10
N GLY A 72 12.40 -8.56 4.42
CA GLY A 72 11.87 -7.28 3.97
C GLY A 72 10.65 -7.43 3.07
N TYR A 73 10.71 -8.35 2.10
CA TYR A 73 9.61 -8.57 1.17
C TYR A 73 8.36 -9.14 1.86
N VAL A 74 8.52 -10.13 2.75
CA VAL A 74 7.40 -10.66 3.54
C VAL A 74 6.76 -9.59 4.43
N LEU A 75 7.56 -8.71 5.03
CA LEU A 75 7.04 -7.58 5.83
C LEU A 75 6.25 -6.59 4.98
N ILE A 76 6.71 -6.30 3.75
CA ILE A 76 5.98 -5.47 2.78
C ILE A 76 4.61 -6.10 2.48
N ILE A 77 4.58 -7.37 2.10
CA ILE A 77 3.31 -8.09 1.81
C ILE A 77 2.38 -8.09 3.02
N GLY A 78 2.90 -8.34 4.22
CA GLY A 78 2.12 -8.31 5.45
C GLY A 78 1.48 -6.94 5.70
N TRP A 79 2.23 -5.86 5.45
CA TRP A 79 1.74 -4.49 5.59
C TRP A 79 0.68 -4.15 4.52
N GLU A 80 0.89 -4.56 3.28
CA GLU A 80 -0.07 -4.39 2.18
C GLU A 80 -1.37 -5.13 2.47
N ALA A 81 -1.29 -6.38 2.94
CA ALA A 81 -2.44 -7.17 3.33
C ALA A 81 -3.22 -6.54 4.48
N LEU A 82 -2.52 -6.08 5.53
CA LEU A 82 -3.17 -5.39 6.65
C LEU A 82 -3.83 -4.09 6.19
N THR A 83 -3.18 -3.32 5.33
CA THR A 83 -3.72 -2.07 4.76
C THR A 83 -4.99 -2.36 3.94
N THR A 84 -4.96 -3.42 3.12
CA THR A 84 -6.12 -3.90 2.36
C THR A 84 -7.29 -4.19 3.29
N LEU A 85 -7.07 -4.98 4.35
CA LEU A 85 -8.12 -5.34 5.32
C LEU A 85 -8.69 -4.11 6.03
N VAL A 86 -7.84 -3.18 6.47
CA VAL A 86 -8.26 -1.94 7.15
C VAL A 86 -9.12 -1.07 6.23
N LEU A 87 -8.70 -0.86 4.98
CA LEU A 87 -9.46 -0.06 4.02
C LEU A 87 -10.76 -0.75 3.60
N SER A 88 -10.76 -2.06 3.39
CA SER A 88 -11.98 -2.83 3.13
C SER A 88 -12.96 -2.74 4.30
N ALA A 89 -12.49 -2.84 5.55
CA ALA A 89 -13.32 -2.63 6.73
C ALA A 89 -13.88 -1.19 6.79
N GLY A 90 -13.06 -0.20 6.43
CA GLY A 90 -13.49 1.20 6.30
C GLY A 90 -14.61 1.38 5.27
N LEU A 91 -14.49 0.74 4.10
CA LEU A 91 -15.53 0.73 3.08
C LEU A 91 -16.84 0.11 3.59
N VAL A 92 -16.78 -1.06 4.23
CA VAL A 92 -17.97 -1.70 4.82
C VAL A 92 -18.60 -0.79 5.87
N ALA A 93 -17.80 -0.11 6.69
CA ALA A 93 -18.31 0.85 7.68
C ALA A 93 -19.00 2.06 7.02
N TRP A 94 -18.49 2.58 5.90
CA TRP A 94 -19.15 3.64 5.12
C TRP A 94 -20.51 3.22 4.57
N LEU A 95 -20.59 2.00 4.01
CA LEU A 95 -21.82 1.41 3.48
C LEU A 95 -22.88 1.18 4.58
N ARG A 96 -22.43 0.83 5.80
CA ARG A 96 -23.29 0.69 6.98
C ARG A 96 -23.62 2.01 7.68
N GLY A 97 -23.07 3.14 7.22
CA GLY A 97 -23.24 4.44 7.85
C GLY A 97 -22.62 4.60 9.23
N SER A 98 -21.60 3.79 9.53
CA SER A 98 -20.84 3.87 10.77
C SER A 98 -19.84 5.02 10.76
N ARG A 99 -19.65 5.66 11.93
CA ARG A 99 -18.61 6.67 12.13
C ARG A 99 -17.19 6.10 12.02
N LEU A 100 -17.04 4.79 12.18
CA LEU A 100 -15.75 4.09 12.04
C LEU A 100 -15.18 4.18 10.62
N GLY A 101 -16.02 4.41 9.60
CA GLY A 101 -15.55 4.55 8.22
C GLY A 101 -14.47 5.61 8.09
N ARG A 102 -14.62 6.75 8.76
CA ARG A 102 -13.61 7.82 8.73
C ARG A 102 -12.28 7.37 9.35
N SER A 103 -12.31 6.81 10.56
CA SER A 103 -11.10 6.42 11.28
C SER A 103 -10.33 5.32 10.54
N LEU A 104 -11.03 4.31 10.01
CA LEU A 104 -10.42 3.21 9.27
C LEU A 104 -9.85 3.68 7.93
N SER A 105 -10.57 4.53 7.18
CA SER A 105 -10.05 5.13 5.95
C SER A 105 -8.78 5.94 6.22
N SER A 106 -8.78 6.80 7.24
CA SER A 106 -7.62 7.62 7.60
C SER A 106 -6.43 6.74 8.02
N LEU A 107 -6.65 5.70 8.82
CA LEU A 107 -5.60 4.77 9.21
C LEU A 107 -5.02 4.06 7.98
N GLY A 108 -5.87 3.52 7.11
CA GLY A 108 -5.44 2.83 5.91
C GLY A 108 -4.61 3.71 4.96
N TRP A 109 -5.01 4.98 4.78
CA TRP A 109 -4.21 5.92 3.98
C TRP A 109 -2.89 6.31 4.64
N LEU A 110 -2.84 6.42 5.97
CA LEU A 110 -1.57 6.62 6.69
C LEU A 110 -0.64 5.42 6.48
N MET A 111 -1.17 4.19 6.59
CA MET A 111 -0.40 2.99 6.34
C MET A 111 0.14 2.95 4.90
N GLN A 112 -0.68 3.34 3.93
CA GLN A 112 -0.29 3.41 2.52
C GLN A 112 0.77 4.48 2.27
N ALA A 113 0.63 5.67 2.87
CA ALA A 113 1.63 6.74 2.79
C ALA A 113 2.96 6.32 3.43
N MET A 114 2.94 5.57 4.55
CA MET A 114 4.16 5.04 5.16
C MET A 114 4.86 4.03 4.24
N LEU A 115 4.11 3.15 3.58
CA LEU A 115 4.67 2.16 2.67
C LEU A 115 5.34 2.83 1.46
N PHE A 116 4.60 3.66 0.72
CA PHE A 116 5.09 4.22 -0.55
C PHE A 116 5.93 5.49 -0.38
N GLY A 117 5.61 6.34 0.60
CA GLY A 117 6.34 7.58 0.86
C GLY A 117 7.53 7.40 1.79
N GLY A 118 7.49 6.44 2.72
CA GLY A 118 8.59 6.18 3.65
C GLY A 118 9.58 5.12 3.17
N GLY A 119 9.10 4.08 2.48
CA GLY A 119 9.90 2.91 2.11
C GLY A 119 10.75 3.06 0.83
N PHE A 120 10.47 4.05 -0.02
CA PHE A 120 11.01 4.13 -1.38
C PHE A 120 11.68 5.47 -1.74
N ILE A 121 12.24 6.16 -0.73
CA ILE A 121 13.08 7.38 -0.89
C ILE A 121 14.55 7.04 -0.58
#